data_AF-A0A929T7K9-F1
#
_entry.id   AF-A0A929T7K9-F1
#
_cell.length_a   1.000
_cell.length_b   1.000
_cell.length_c   1.000
_cell.angle_alpha   90.00
_cell.angle_beta   90.00
_cell.angle_gamma   90.00
#
_symmetry.space_group_name_H-M   'P 1'
#
loop_
_entity.id
_entity.type
_entity.pdbx_description
1 polymer ?
#
loop_
_entity_poly.entity_id
_entity_poly.type
_entity_poly.pdbx_seq_one_letter_code
_entity_poly.pdbx_strand_id
1 'polypeptide(L)'
;GKALCIIDLDTIMPGLSIFDFGDSIRFGANTAEEDERDLSKVSLSLPLYSTYVRGFLAGANGKLTSLEIESLPEGAKIMTLECGMRFLADYLEGDIYFHTARPAHNLDRARTQIALVQDMERKWEEMKARVLLR
;
A
#
# COMPACT_ATOMS: atom_id res chain seq x y z
N GLY A 1 -4.72 13.93 -16.38
CA GLY A 1 -4.84 13.10 -17.59
C GLY A 1 -5.93 12.07 -17.40
N LYS A 2 -6.28 11.30 -18.44
CA LYS A 2 -7.13 10.10 -18.31
C LYS A 2 -6.24 8.86 -18.41
N ALA A 3 -6.49 7.85 -17.58
CA ALA A 3 -5.82 6.56 -17.71
C ALA A 3 -6.14 5.96 -19.10
N LEU A 4 -5.14 5.39 -19.77
CA LEU A 4 -5.28 4.81 -21.12
C LEU A 4 -5.42 3.29 -21.05
N CYS A 5 -4.54 2.61 -20.32
CA CYS A 5 -4.56 1.18 -20.07
C CYS A 5 -3.82 0.82 -18.77
N ILE A 6 -4.13 -0.36 -18.23
CA ILE A 6 -3.32 -1.02 -17.19
C ILE A 6 -2.23 -1.84 -17.89
N ILE A 7 -1.04 -1.84 -17.31
CA ILE A 7 0.13 -2.61 -17.76
C ILE A 7 0.55 -3.57 -16.64
N ASP A 8 1.55 -4.41 -16.90
CA ASP A 8 2.06 -5.40 -15.95
C ASP A 8 0.98 -6.40 -15.50
N LEU A 9 0.59 -7.28 -16.42
CA LEU A 9 -0.54 -8.21 -16.25
C LEU A 9 -0.09 -9.61 -15.79
N ASP A 10 1.19 -9.78 -15.44
CA ASP A 10 1.79 -11.09 -15.16
C ASP A 10 1.28 -11.71 -13.84
N THR A 11 0.72 -10.87 -12.95
CA THR A 11 0.23 -11.25 -11.62
C THR A 11 -1.30 -11.33 -11.55
N ILE A 12 -2.01 -11.28 -12.68
CA ILE A 12 -3.47 -11.47 -12.70
C ILE A 12 -3.83 -12.90 -12.30
N MET A 13 -4.52 -13.02 -11.17
CA MET A 13 -5.02 -14.29 -10.65
C MET A 13 -6.23 -14.04 -9.72
N PRO A 14 -6.99 -15.08 -9.32
CA PRO A 14 -8.02 -14.93 -8.29
C PRO A 14 -7.44 -14.36 -6.99
N GLY A 15 -8.14 -13.39 -6.40
CA GLY A 15 -7.71 -12.70 -5.19
C GLY A 15 -8.85 -11.89 -4.57
N LEU A 16 -8.52 -11.14 -3.52
CA LEU A 16 -9.44 -10.22 -2.88
C LEU A 16 -9.22 -8.81 -3.42
N SER A 17 -10.29 -8.05 -3.62
CA SER A 17 -10.25 -6.64 -4.05
C SER A 17 -9.40 -5.75 -3.12
N ILE A 18 -9.29 -6.13 -1.85
CA ILE A 18 -8.47 -5.42 -0.86
C ILE A 18 -6.97 -5.52 -1.12
N PHE A 19 -6.50 -6.52 -1.89
CA PHE A 19 -5.09 -6.68 -2.24
C PHE A 19 -4.67 -5.59 -3.25
N ASP A 20 -5.43 -5.45 -4.34
CA ASP A 20 -5.19 -4.41 -5.36
C ASP A 20 -5.30 -3.00 -4.77
N PHE A 21 -6.34 -2.77 -3.97
CA PHE A 21 -6.51 -1.51 -3.24
C PHE A 21 -5.32 -1.26 -2.31
N GLY A 22 -4.96 -2.27 -1.51
CA GLY A 22 -3.96 -2.13 -0.47
C GLY A 22 -2.57 -1.83 -1.02
N ASP A 23 -2.15 -2.53 -2.07
CA ASP A 23 -0.85 -2.32 -2.71
C ASP A 23 -0.77 -0.95 -3.40
N SER A 24 -1.89 -0.47 -3.95
CA SER A 24 -1.96 0.89 -4.49
C SER A 24 -1.80 1.97 -3.41
N ILE A 25 -2.36 1.76 -2.21
CA ILE A 25 -2.22 2.70 -1.08
C ILE A 25 -0.80 2.68 -0.51
N ARG A 26 -0.20 1.50 -0.38
CA ARG A 26 1.16 1.30 0.12
C ARG A 26 2.16 2.23 -0.57
N PHE A 27 2.05 2.34 -1.90
CA PHE A 27 2.90 3.22 -2.70
C PHE A 27 2.28 4.62 -2.88
N GLY A 28 1.03 4.69 -3.35
CA GLY A 28 0.42 5.92 -3.85
C GLY A 28 -0.05 6.92 -2.79
N ALA A 29 -0.11 6.52 -1.52
CA ALA A 29 -0.46 7.41 -0.40
C ALA A 29 0.68 7.64 0.58
N ASN A 30 1.87 7.09 0.34
CA ASN A 30 3.05 7.38 1.14
C ASN A 30 3.62 8.75 0.75
N THR A 31 4.01 9.55 1.75
CA THR A 31 4.66 10.86 1.54
C THR A 31 6.14 10.80 1.23
N ALA A 32 6.73 9.60 1.31
CA ALA A 32 8.12 9.33 1.03
C ALA A 32 8.26 8.24 -0.05
N GLU A 33 9.43 8.19 -0.67
CA GLU A 33 9.82 7.10 -1.56
C GLU A 33 9.91 5.77 -0.81
N GLU A 34 9.77 4.65 -1.53
CA GLU A 34 9.75 3.31 -0.94
C GLU A 34 11.04 2.97 -0.19
N ASP A 35 12.17 3.53 -0.62
CA ASP A 35 13.51 3.29 -0.09
C ASP A 35 14.09 4.50 0.68
N GLU A 36 13.24 5.42 1.15
CA GLU A 36 13.63 6.58 1.96
C GLU A 36 14.35 6.17 3.25
N ARG A 37 15.47 6.83 3.56
CA ARG A 37 16.29 6.57 4.74
C ARG A 37 15.87 7.41 5.94
N ASP A 38 15.34 8.59 5.69
CA ASP A 38 14.78 9.46 6.72
C ASP A 38 13.32 9.08 7.00
N LEU A 39 13.14 8.18 7.97
CA LEU A 39 11.82 7.67 8.36
C LEU A 39 10.88 8.75 8.92
N SER A 40 11.39 9.93 9.28
CA SER A 40 10.53 11.04 9.72
C SER A 40 9.64 11.60 8.61
N LYS A 41 9.98 11.31 7.35
CA LYS A 41 9.20 11.70 6.17
C LYS A 41 8.14 10.67 5.77
N VAL A 42 8.23 9.46 6.32
CA VAL A 42 7.30 8.38 5.99
C VAL A 42 5.98 8.60 6.73
N SER A 43 4.91 8.80 5.97
CA SER A 43 3.59 9.02 6.52
C SER A 43 2.52 8.69 5.48
N LEU A 44 1.38 8.15 5.94
CA LEU A 44 0.21 8.00 5.10
C LEU A 44 -0.49 9.36 4.93
N SER A 45 -0.54 9.86 3.70
CA SER A 45 -1.32 11.04 3.34
C SER A 45 -2.81 10.71 3.28
N LEU A 46 -3.56 11.09 4.33
CA LEU A 46 -5.02 10.94 4.36
C LEU A 46 -5.74 11.63 3.17
N PRO A 47 -5.30 12.80 2.67
CA PRO A 47 -5.85 13.38 1.45
C PRO A 47 -5.68 12.49 0.20
N LEU A 48 -4.49 11.92 0.00
CA LEU A 48 -4.23 11.00 -1.12
C LEU A 48 -5.03 9.71 -0.96
N TYR A 49 -5.01 9.11 0.23
CA TYR A 49 -5.81 7.95 0.59
C TYR A 49 -7.30 8.16 0.29
N SER A 50 -7.87 9.27 0.76
CA SER A 50 -9.28 9.60 0.54
C SER A 50 -9.60 9.82 -0.95
N THR A 51 -8.67 10.40 -1.71
CA THR A 51 -8.82 10.56 -3.16
C THR A 51 -8.81 9.23 -3.88
N TYR A 52 -7.92 8.33 -3.49
CA TYR A 52 -7.84 6.98 -4.04
C TYR A 52 -9.08 6.16 -3.70
N VAL A 53 -9.55 6.18 -2.45
CA VAL A 53 -10.81 5.51 -2.02
C VAL A 53 -11.99 5.91 -2.91
N ARG A 54 -12.19 7.22 -3.13
CA ARG A 54 -13.27 7.70 -4.01
C ARG A 54 -13.13 7.18 -5.44
N GLY A 55 -11.93 7.24 -6.00
CA GLY A 55 -11.66 6.76 -7.36
C GLY A 55 -11.89 5.26 -7.50
N PHE A 56 -11.39 4.47 -6.55
CA PHE A 56 -11.51 3.02 -6.54
C PHE A 56 -12.97 2.57 -6.42
N LEU A 57 -13.74 3.15 -5.47
CA LEU A 57 -15.15 2.82 -5.29
C LEU A 57 -16.01 3.24 -6.50
N ALA A 58 -15.71 4.39 -7.11
CA ALA A 58 -16.37 4.82 -8.34
C ALA A 58 -16.09 3.85 -9.49
N GLY A 59 -14.83 3.39 -9.64
CA GLY A 59 -14.42 2.41 -10.63
C GLY A 59 -15.07 1.03 -10.41
N ALA A 60 -15.22 0.62 -9.15
CA ALA A 60 -15.88 -0.63 -8.78
C ALA A 60 -17.40 -0.62 -9.05
N ASN A 61 -18.01 0.56 -9.25
CA ASN A 61 -19.39 0.75 -9.69
C ASN A 61 -20.42 -0.12 -8.93
N GLY A 62 -20.31 -0.14 -7.60
CA GLY A 62 -21.23 -0.87 -6.71
C GLY A 62 -21.11 -2.40 -6.75
N LYS A 63 -20.03 -2.95 -7.31
CA LYS A 63 -19.80 -4.40 -7.35
C LYS A 63 -19.25 -5.00 -6.04
N LEU A 64 -18.66 -4.16 -5.20
CA LEU A 64 -18.13 -4.59 -3.90
C LEU A 64 -19.24 -4.74 -2.88
N THR A 65 -19.16 -5.80 -2.09
CA THR A 65 -19.99 -6.02 -0.91
C THR A 65 -19.66 -5.01 0.20
N SER A 66 -20.55 -4.85 1.18
CA SER A 66 -20.28 -4.00 2.34
C SER A 66 -19.02 -4.44 3.09
N LEU A 67 -18.83 -5.75 3.26
CA LEU A 67 -17.68 -6.30 3.95
C LEU A 67 -16.36 -6.03 3.22
N GLU A 68 -16.34 -6.15 1.88
CA GLU A 68 -15.15 -5.80 1.09
C GLU A 68 -14.79 -4.32 1.22
N ILE A 69 -15.80 -3.44 1.23
CA ILE A 69 -15.60 -2.00 1.41
C ILE A 69 -15.06 -1.73 2.82
N GLU A 70 -15.67 -2.30 3.85
CA GLU A 70 -15.23 -2.16 5.24
C GLU A 70 -13.80 -2.65 5.46
N SER A 71 -13.35 -3.62 4.66
CA SER A 71 -12.01 -4.25 4.75
C SER A 71 -10.90 -3.53 3.96
N LEU A 72 -11.20 -2.42 3.27
CA LEU A 72 -10.19 -1.70 2.49
C LEU A 72 -9.02 -1.15 3.33
N PRO A 73 -9.23 -0.57 4.53
CA PRO A 73 -8.13 -0.15 5.40
C PRO A 73 -7.22 -1.32 5.80
N GLU A 74 -7.78 -2.50 6.05
CA GLU A 74 -7.05 -3.73 6.37
C GLU A 74 -6.19 -4.18 5.18
N GLY A 75 -6.73 -4.11 3.96
CA GLY A 75 -5.97 -4.36 2.74
C GLY A 75 -4.70 -3.52 2.65
N ALA A 76 -4.82 -2.20 2.87
CA ALA A 76 -3.66 -1.28 2.86
C ALA A 76 -2.60 -1.67 3.89
N LYS A 77 -3.02 -2.00 5.11
CA LYS A 77 -2.09 -2.40 6.17
C LYS A 77 -1.41 -3.75 5.86
N ILE A 78 -2.18 -4.75 5.43
CA ILE A 78 -1.67 -6.09 5.17
C ILE A 78 -0.70 -6.10 3.98
N MET A 79 -1.05 -5.44 2.87
CA MET A 79 -0.16 -5.37 1.70
C MET A 79 1.13 -4.61 2.00
N THR A 80 1.06 -3.55 2.82
CA THR A 80 2.27 -2.84 3.28
C THR A 80 3.15 -3.74 4.14
N LEU A 81 2.55 -4.47 5.09
CA LEU A 81 3.29 -5.36 5.98
C LEU A 81 3.90 -6.56 5.21
N GLU A 82 3.13 -7.19 4.34
CA GLU A 82 3.56 -8.32 3.51
C GLU A 82 4.75 -7.93 2.62
N CYS A 83 4.67 -6.79 1.93
CA CYS A 83 5.75 -6.28 1.12
C CYS A 83 6.99 -5.95 1.97
N GLY A 84 6.81 -5.31 3.13
CA GLY A 84 7.88 -5.05 4.08
C GLY A 84 8.58 -6.31 4.58
N MET A 85 7.81 -7.37 4.86
CA MET A 85 8.34 -8.68 5.24
C MET A 85 9.15 -9.32 4.11
N ARG A 86 8.71 -9.19 2.85
CA ARG A 86 9.45 -9.69 1.68
C ARG A 86 10.76 -8.95 1.48
N PHE A 87 10.78 -7.63 1.61
CA PHE A 87 12.04 -6.87 1.57
C PHE A 87 13.00 -7.30 2.69
N LEU A 88 12.50 -7.49 3.91
CA LEU A 88 13.32 -7.93 5.02
C LEU A 88 13.86 -9.35 4.81
N ALA A 89 13.03 -10.27 4.32
CA ALA A 89 13.45 -11.62 4.00
C ALA A 89 14.54 -11.62 2.93
N ASP A 90 14.34 -10.88 1.83
CA ASP A 90 15.30 -10.79 0.74
C ASP A 90 16.64 -10.20 1.21
N TYR A 91 16.61 -9.18 2.08
CA TYR A 91 17.83 -8.64 2.70
C TYR A 91 18.59 -9.69 3.53
N LEU A 92 17.89 -10.54 4.28
CA LEU A 92 18.52 -11.60 5.08
C LEU A 92 19.05 -12.75 4.21
N GLU A 93 18.47 -12.96 3.04
CA GLU A 93 18.88 -13.96 2.06
C GLU A 93 20.01 -13.48 1.13
N GLY A 94 20.41 -12.21 1.24
CA GLY A 94 21.50 -11.63 0.45
C GLY A 94 21.06 -10.98 -0.86
N ASP A 95 19.84 -10.41 -0.89
CA ASP A 95 19.28 -9.62 -1.99
C ASP A 95 19.18 -10.39 -3.32
N ILE A 96 18.52 -11.55 -3.30
CA ILE A 96 18.42 -12.48 -4.44
C ILE A 96 17.15 -12.31 -5.27
N TYR A 97 16.13 -11.64 -4.73
CA TYR A 97 14.81 -11.51 -5.35
C TYR A 97 14.59 -10.10 -5.91
N PHE A 98 14.74 -9.06 -5.10
CA PHE A 98 14.55 -7.68 -5.52
C PHE A 98 15.86 -7.08 -6.01
N HIS A 99 15.78 -6.32 -7.10
CA HIS A 99 16.94 -5.56 -7.54
C HIS A 99 17.36 -4.51 -6.49
N THR A 100 18.65 -4.50 -6.15
CA THR A 100 19.27 -3.55 -5.23
C THR A 100 20.31 -2.69 -5.94
N ALA A 101 20.38 -1.40 -5.57
CA ALA A 101 21.31 -0.44 -6.13
C ALA A 101 22.46 -0.08 -5.16
N ARG A 102 22.35 -0.53 -3.90
CA ARG A 102 23.28 -0.20 -2.81
C ARG A 102 23.20 -1.25 -1.70
N PRO A 103 24.24 -1.40 -0.87
CA PRO A 103 24.14 -2.20 0.35
C PRO A 103 22.99 -1.73 1.25
N ALA A 104 22.28 -2.68 1.86
CA ALA A 104 21.13 -2.44 2.75
C ALA A 104 19.91 -1.77 2.08
N HIS A 105 19.82 -1.79 0.74
CA HIS A 105 18.67 -1.19 0.03
C HIS A 105 17.33 -1.81 0.45
N ASN A 106 17.25 -3.15 0.50
CA ASN A 106 16.04 -3.84 0.94
C ASN A 106 15.75 -3.64 2.44
N LEU A 107 16.78 -3.46 3.28
CA LEU A 107 16.58 -3.10 4.68
C LEU A 107 15.97 -1.70 4.82
N ASP A 108 16.43 -0.72 4.02
CA ASP A 108 15.84 0.62 3.98
C ASP A 108 14.36 0.53 3.55
N ARG A 109 14.07 -0.22 2.47
CA ARG A 109 12.69 -0.44 2.00
C ARG A 109 11.79 -1.07 3.07
N ALA A 110 12.27 -2.12 3.73
CA ALA A 110 11.53 -2.78 4.81
C ALA A 110 11.20 -1.81 5.95
N ARG A 111 12.15 -0.96 6.35
CA ARG A 111 11.93 0.07 7.38
C ARG A 111 10.86 1.08 6.98
N THR A 112 10.86 1.55 5.73
CA THR A 112 9.80 2.42 5.22
C THR A 112 8.43 1.76 5.32
N GLN A 113 8.30 0.50 4.90
CA GLN A 113 7.01 -0.21 4.98
C GLN A 113 6.54 -0.37 6.45
N ILE A 114 7.44 -0.73 7.37
CA ILE A 114 7.11 -0.86 8.79
C ILE A 114 6.69 0.49 9.39
N ALA A 115 7.44 1.56 9.09
CA ALA A 115 7.11 2.91 9.56
C ALA A 115 5.74 3.37 9.02
N LEU A 116 5.43 3.04 7.77
CA LEU A 116 4.13 3.33 7.16
C LEU A 116 2.99 2.55 7.84
N VAL A 117 3.17 1.25 8.14
CA VAL A 117 2.19 0.47 8.92
C VAL A 117 1.93 1.11 10.28
N GLN A 118 2.98 1.49 11.01
CA GLN A 118 2.83 2.16 12.31
C GLN A 118 2.07 3.49 12.17
N ASP A 119 2.27 4.21 11.08
CA ASP A 119 1.53 5.45 10.81
C ASP A 119 0.06 5.21 10.47
N MET A 120 -0.24 4.17 9.68
CA MET A 120 -1.60 3.71 9.42
C MET A 120 -2.32 3.32 10.70
N GLU A 121 -1.63 2.63 11.63
CA GLU A 121 -2.20 2.27 12.93
C GLU A 121 -2.52 3.49 13.80
N ARG A 122 -1.64 4.51 13.80
CA ARG A 122 -1.93 5.78 14.49
C ARG A 122 -3.14 6.51 13.89
N LYS A 123 -3.34 6.41 12.58
CA LYS A 123 -4.43 7.06 11.82
C LYS A 123 -5.62 6.13 11.57
N TRP A 124 -5.70 5.01 12.27
CA TRP A 124 -6.60 3.91 11.92
C TRP A 124 -8.08 4.32 11.87
N GLU A 125 -8.53 5.04 12.89
CA GLU A 125 -9.92 5.51 12.95
C GLU A 125 -10.23 6.51 11.83
N GLU A 126 -9.27 7.37 11.46
CA GLU A 126 -9.42 8.30 10.35
C GLU A 126 -9.51 7.58 9.01
N MET A 127 -8.67 6.56 8.79
CA MET A 127 -8.70 5.74 7.57
C MET A 127 -10.06 5.04 7.43
N LYS A 128 -10.53 4.35 8.47
CA LYS A 128 -11.86 3.71 8.47
C LYS A 128 -12.97 4.72 8.17
N ALA A 129 -12.93 5.89 8.82
CA ALA A 129 -13.92 6.92 8.59
C ALA A 129 -13.96 7.38 7.12
N ARG A 130 -12.82 7.49 6.42
CA ARG A 130 -12.79 7.89 5.00
C ARG A 130 -13.44 6.88 4.05
N VAL A 131 -13.59 5.62 4.48
CA VAL A 131 -14.23 4.57 3.70
C VAL A 131 -15.75 4.50 3.96
N LEU A 132 -16.15 4.79 5.20
CA LEU A 132 -17.56 4.73 5.64
C LEU A 132 -18.36 6.00 5.34
N LEU A 133 -17.70 7.16 5.21
CA LEU A 133 -18.31 8.41 4.77
C LEU A 133 -18.56 8.36 3.25
N ARG A 134 -19.66 7.71 2.86
CA ARG A 134 -20.19 7.72 1.48
C ARG A 134 -20.90 9.01 1.16
#